data_AF-A0A1H8T4G3-F1
#
_entry.id   AF-A0A1H8T4G3-F1
#
_cell.length_a   1.000
_cell.length_b   1.000
_cell.length_c   1.000
_cell.angle_alpha   90.00
_cell.angle_beta   90.00
_cell.angle_gamma   90.00
#
_symmetry.space_group_name_H-M   'P 1'
#
loop_
_entity.id
_entity.type
_entity.pdbx_description
1 polymer ?
#
loop_
_entity_poly.entity_id
_entity_poly.type
_entity_poly.pdbx_seq_one_letter_code
_entity_poly.pdbx_strand_id
1 'polypeptide(L)'
;MATLKINAPEWTAANTSVNTTNTKVNNNIWNKLMAFADSQAPNKTIWFMFSLVSQGVLFLPIPAFLLYYYNAPIAILAVTLVLFFSNIIAGMGGLGIRSLLGLFAFSVLVHITMLLVFIL
;
A
#
# COMPACT_ATOMS: atom_id res chain seq x y z
N MET A 1 58.08 13.05 23.38
CA MET A 1 56.95 12.83 22.46
C MET A 1 55.74 12.47 23.31
N ALA A 2 54.74 13.35 23.39
CA ALA A 2 53.53 13.10 24.17
C ALA A 2 52.47 12.49 23.25
N THR A 3 52.08 11.24 23.50
CA THR A 3 50.97 10.59 22.79
C THR A 3 49.65 11.04 23.42
N LEU A 4 48.78 11.65 22.61
CA LEU A 4 47.41 11.95 23.00
C LEU A 4 46.61 10.64 22.99
N LYS A 5 46.15 10.21 24.17
CA LYS A 5 45.24 9.07 24.32
C LYS A 5 43.83 9.55 23.96
N ILE A 6 43.34 9.17 22.78
CA ILE A 6 41.96 9.44 22.39
C ILE A 6 41.07 8.44 23.14
N ASN A 7 40.35 8.91 24.15
CA ASN A 7 39.25 8.16 24.73
C ASN A 7 38.09 8.22 23.72
N ALA A 8 37.86 7.14 22.97
CA ALA A 8 36.64 6.98 22.19
C ALA A 8 35.44 6.94 23.16
N PRO A 9 34.34 7.66 22.89
CA PRO A 9 33.14 7.53 23.70
C PRO A 9 32.57 6.12 23.49
N GLU A 10 32.60 5.30 24.54
CA GLU A 10 31.78 4.08 24.62
C GLU A 10 30.32 4.52 24.68
N TRP A 11 29.66 4.50 23.52
CA TRP A 11 28.21 4.47 23.47
C TRP A 11 27.77 3.13 24.04
N THR A 12 27.57 3.09 25.36
CA THR A 12 26.77 2.06 26.00
C THR A 12 25.39 2.18 25.37
N ALA A 13 25.09 1.29 24.42
CA ALA A 13 23.72 1.05 24.03
C ALA A 13 23.00 0.70 25.32
N ALA A 14 22.21 1.65 25.83
CA ALA A 14 21.30 1.37 26.92
C ALA A 14 20.49 0.18 26.44
N ASN A 15 20.73 -0.98 27.06
CA ASN A 15 19.88 -2.15 26.96
C ASN A 15 18.52 -1.69 27.44
N THR A 16 17.75 -1.11 26.52
CA THR A 16 16.36 -0.84 26.68
C THR A 16 15.80 -2.23 26.78
N SER A 17 15.59 -2.68 28.02
CA SER A 17 14.68 -3.77 28.32
C SER A 17 13.39 -3.38 27.64
N VAL A 18 13.21 -3.88 26.42
CA VAL A 18 11.94 -3.85 25.73
C VAL A 18 11.06 -4.65 26.67
N ASN A 19 10.31 -3.92 27.48
CA ASN A 19 9.21 -4.46 28.25
C ASN A 19 8.39 -5.22 27.24
N THR A 20 8.57 -6.53 27.25
CA THR A 20 7.70 -7.47 26.56
C THR A 20 6.45 -7.45 27.41
N THR A 21 5.72 -6.32 27.36
CA THR A 21 4.32 -6.31 27.70
C THR A 21 3.75 -7.40 26.82
N ASN A 22 3.41 -8.50 27.47
CA ASN A 22 2.51 -9.52 26.99
C ASN A 22 1.18 -8.84 26.68
N THR A 23 1.17 -8.03 25.61
CA THR A 23 -0.04 -7.59 24.97
C THR A 23 -0.62 -8.89 24.48
N LYS A 24 -1.64 -9.39 25.19
CA LYS A 24 -2.55 -10.43 24.71
C LYS A 24 -2.63 -10.23 23.20
N VAL A 25 -2.00 -11.12 22.43
CA VAL A 25 -2.12 -11.12 20.98
C VAL A 25 -3.53 -11.61 20.77
N ASN A 26 -4.48 -10.71 20.97
CA ASN A 26 -5.84 -10.92 20.53
C ASN A 26 -5.67 -11.24 19.06
N ASN A 27 -6.08 -12.44 18.67
CA ASN A 27 -5.79 -13.08 17.39
C ASN A 27 -6.63 -12.36 16.31
N ASN A 28 -6.34 -11.07 16.15
CA ASN A 28 -7.14 -10.11 15.44
C ASN A 28 -6.68 -10.14 13.99
N ILE A 29 -7.63 -10.42 13.10
CA ILE A 29 -7.43 -10.54 11.65
C ILE A 29 -6.66 -9.32 11.11
N TRP A 30 -6.91 -8.14 11.68
CA TRP A 30 -6.19 -6.91 11.33
C TRP A 30 -4.68 -7.00 11.57
N ASN A 31 -4.24 -7.53 12.71
CA ASN A 31 -2.82 -7.65 13.03
C ASN A 31 -2.13 -8.64 12.07
N LYS A 32 -2.83 -9.72 11.69
CA LYS A 32 -2.34 -10.70 10.71
C LYS A 32 -2.21 -10.08 9.32
N LEU A 33 -3.17 -9.25 8.91
CA LEU A 33 -3.12 -8.53 7.63
C LEU A 33 -1.97 -7.52 7.60
N MET A 34 -1.77 -6.75 8.68
CA MET A 34 -0.64 -5.81 8.77
C MET A 34 0.71 -6.54 8.73
N ALA A 35 0.85 -7.65 9.46
CA ALA A 35 2.06 -8.46 9.43
C ALA A 35 2.35 -9.04 8.03
N PHE A 36 1.32 -9.46 7.30
CA PHE A 36 1.45 -9.86 5.91
C PHE A 36 1.91 -8.70 5.01
N ALA A 37 1.28 -7.52 5.14
CA ALA A 37 1.66 -6.36 4.34
C ALA A 37 3.13 -5.96 4.59
N ASP A 38 3.59 -6.03 5.84
CA ASP A 38 4.98 -5.78 6.20
C ASP A 38 5.94 -6.81 5.62
N SER A 39 5.55 -8.09 5.59
CA SER A 39 6.37 -9.15 5.00
C SER A 39 6.59 -8.95 3.50
N GLN A 40 5.77 -8.12 2.84
CA GLN A 40 5.91 -7.78 1.43
C GLN A 40 6.86 -6.60 1.16
N ALA A 41 7.40 -5.94 2.20
CA ALA A 41 8.27 -4.78 2.03
C ALA A 41 9.47 -5.01 1.08
N PRO A 42 10.18 -6.16 1.10
CA PRO A 42 11.28 -6.43 0.17
C PRO A 42 10.82 -6.50 -1.30
N ASN A 43 9.56 -6.88 -1.52
CA ASN A 43 8.97 -7.07 -2.85
C ASN A 43 8.20 -5.83 -3.33
N LYS A 44 8.42 -4.66 -2.73
CA LYS A 44 7.67 -3.44 -3.04
C LYS A 44 7.65 -3.09 -4.53
N THR A 45 8.79 -3.23 -5.22
CA THR A 45 8.89 -2.92 -6.66
C THR A 45 8.00 -3.82 -7.50
N ILE A 46 7.95 -5.12 -7.17
CA ILE A 46 7.08 -6.08 -7.87
C ILE A 46 5.62 -5.73 -7.63
N TRP A 47 5.25 -5.40 -6.40
CA TRP A 47 3.89 -4.95 -6.07
C TRP A 47 3.51 -3.66 -6.79
N PHE A 48 4.44 -2.73 -6.96
CA PHE A 48 4.21 -1.53 -7.74
C PHE A 48 3.94 -1.85 -9.21
N MET A 49 4.78 -2.69 -9.83
CA MET A 49 4.60 -3.11 -11.22
C MET A 49 3.28 -3.87 -11.41
N PHE A 50 2.97 -4.78 -10.51
CA PHE A 50 1.71 -5.51 -10.51
C PHE A 50 0.50 -4.57 -10.41
N SER A 51 0.56 -3.60 -9.50
CA SER A 51 -0.46 -2.57 -9.37
C SER A 51 -0.60 -1.76 -10.66
N LEU A 52 0.50 -1.31 -11.26
CA LEU A 52 0.49 -0.48 -12.46
C LEU A 52 -0.12 -1.23 -13.66
N VAL A 53 0.29 -2.48 -13.88
CA VAL A 53 -0.27 -3.33 -14.94
C VAL A 53 -1.75 -3.61 -14.69
N SER A 54 -2.12 -3.97 -13.46
CA SER A 54 -3.52 -4.26 -13.14
C SER A 54 -4.42 -3.03 -13.34
N GLN A 55 -3.99 -1.86 -12.88
CA GLN A 55 -4.77 -0.63 -13.05
C GLN A 55 -4.87 -0.24 -14.53
N GLY A 56 -3.76 -0.33 -15.28
CA GLY A 56 -3.74 0.04 -16.70
C GLY A 56 -4.53 -0.90 -17.60
N VAL A 57 -4.46 -2.21 -17.34
CA VAL A 57 -5.05 -3.24 -18.21
C VAL A 57 -6.45 -3.63 -17.77
N LEU A 58 -6.69 -3.83 -16.47
CA LEU A 58 -7.97 -4.32 -15.98
C LEU A 58 -8.93 -3.18 -15.64
N PHE A 59 -8.44 -2.07 -15.08
CA PHE A 59 -9.33 -1.06 -14.50
C PHE A 59 -9.65 0.09 -15.46
N LEU A 60 -8.70 0.56 -16.28
CA LEU A 60 -9.01 1.59 -17.28
C LEU A 60 -10.10 1.21 -18.29
N PRO A 61 -10.26 -0.06 -18.74
CA PRO A 61 -11.36 -0.42 -19.62
C PRO A 61 -12.74 -0.44 -18.94
N ILE A 62 -12.81 -0.57 -17.60
CA ILE A 62 -14.09 -0.69 -16.87
C ILE A 62 -14.96 0.55 -17.08
N PRO A 63 -14.48 1.79 -16.86
CA PRO A 63 -15.28 2.99 -17.15
C PRO A 63 -15.72 3.08 -18.60
N ALA A 64 -14.87 2.73 -19.57
CA ALA A 64 -15.22 2.77 -20.98
C ALA A 64 -16.38 1.81 -21.28
N PHE A 65 -16.31 0.59 -20.74
CA PHE A 65 -17.38 -0.40 -20.84
C PHE A 65 -18.69 0.10 -20.20
N LEU A 66 -18.63 0.64 -18.98
CA LEU A 66 -19.82 1.11 -18.27
C LEU A 66 -20.44 2.37 -18.89
N LEU A 67 -19.62 3.30 -19.40
CA LEU A 67 -20.08 4.48 -20.13
C LEU A 67 -20.83 4.07 -21.41
N TYR A 68 -20.26 3.14 -22.18
CA TYR A 68 -20.81 2.77 -23.48
C TYR A 68 -22.06 1.88 -23.37
N TYR A 69 -22.05 0.88 -22.49
CA TYR A 69 -23.12 -0.12 -22.42
C TYR A 69 -24.19 0.17 -21.36
N TYR A 70 -23.86 0.90 -20.29
CA TYR A 70 -24.73 1.09 -19.13
C TYR A 70 -25.10 2.55 -18.86
N ASN A 71 -24.76 3.47 -19.77
CA ASN A 71 -24.99 4.92 -19.62
C ASN A 71 -24.49 5.47 -18.27
N ALA A 72 -23.40 4.90 -17.74
CA ALA A 72 -22.84 5.34 -16.48
C ALA A 72 -22.38 6.81 -16.56
N PRO A 73 -22.42 7.59 -15.48
CA PRO A 73 -22.02 8.99 -15.49
C PRO A 73 -20.51 9.13 -15.67
N ILE A 74 -20.06 10.15 -16.41
CA ILE A 74 -18.62 10.40 -16.68
C ILE A 74 -17.75 10.51 -15.42
N ALA A 75 -18.35 10.81 -14.26
CA ALA A 75 -17.69 10.81 -12.96
C ALA A 75 -16.95 9.50 -12.64
N ILE A 76 -17.41 8.35 -13.13
CA ILE A 76 -16.72 7.06 -12.88
C ILE A 76 -15.32 7.01 -13.51
N LEU A 77 -15.12 7.70 -14.63
CA LEU A 77 -13.82 7.81 -15.28
C LEU A 77 -12.89 8.70 -14.46
N ALA A 78 -13.39 9.82 -13.93
CA ALA A 78 -12.62 10.67 -13.04
C ALA A 78 -12.18 9.91 -11.78
N VAL A 79 -13.08 9.14 -11.15
CA VAL A 79 -12.76 8.29 -9.98
C VAL A 79 -11.65 7.29 -10.32
N THR A 80 -11.76 6.62 -11.47
CA THR A 80 -10.77 5.64 -11.92
C THR A 80 -9.39 6.27 -12.15
N LEU A 81 -9.35 7.45 -12.79
CA LEU A 81 -8.10 8.18 -13.02
C LEU A 81 -7.45 8.63 -11.71
N VAL A 82 -8.25 9.14 -10.75
CA VAL A 82 -7.74 9.52 -9.42
C VAL A 82 -7.13 8.31 -8.72
N LEU A 83 -7.79 7.14 -8.76
CA LEU A 83 -7.26 5.91 -8.16
C LEU A 83 -6.00 5.40 -8.87
N PHE A 84 -5.95 5.48 -10.19
CA PHE A 84 -4.78 5.14 -11.01
C PHE A 84 -3.56 5.97 -10.61
N PHE A 85 -3.70 7.31 -10.64
CA PHE A 85 -2.60 8.20 -10.28
C PHE A 85 -2.22 8.11 -8.81
N SER A 86 -3.20 7.90 -7.91
CA SER A 86 -2.91 7.69 -6.49
C SER A 86 -2.05 6.45 -6.25
N ASN A 87 -2.30 5.35 -6.99
CA ASN A 87 -1.47 4.14 -6.93
C ASN A 87 -0.06 4.37 -7.49
N ILE A 88 0.07 5.17 -8.57
CA ILE A 88 1.39 5.56 -9.10
C ILE A 88 2.17 6.35 -8.05
N ILE A 89 1.54 7.36 -7.43
CA ILE A 89 2.16 8.18 -6.39
C ILE A 89 2.54 7.33 -5.18
N ALA A 90 1.70 6.37 -4.78
CA ALA A 90 2.02 5.45 -3.69
C ALA A 90 3.23 4.54 -4.00
N GLY A 91 3.36 4.10 -5.25
CA GLY A 91 4.48 3.26 -5.68
C GLY A 91 5.79 4.02 -5.82
N MET A 92 5.76 5.18 -6.48
CA MET A 92 6.95 5.96 -6.84
C MET A 92 7.36 6.98 -5.76
N GLY A 93 6.41 7.49 -4.97
CA GLY A 93 6.61 8.59 -4.02
C GLY A 93 7.26 8.20 -2.68
N GLY A 94 7.95 7.06 -2.61
CA GLY A 94 8.64 6.62 -1.39
C GLY A 94 7.71 6.18 -0.24
N LEU A 95 6.39 6.16 -0.43
CA LEU A 95 5.41 5.72 0.58
C LEU A 95 5.63 4.25 0.99
N GLY A 96 5.24 3.89 2.22
CA GLY A 96 5.44 2.53 2.75
C GLY A 96 4.64 1.47 1.99
N ILE A 97 5.07 0.19 2.09
CA ILE A 97 4.41 -0.95 1.43
C ILE A 97 2.93 -1.07 1.81
N ARG A 98 2.59 -0.75 3.06
CA ARG A 98 1.20 -0.75 3.55
C ARG A 98 0.31 0.21 2.78
N SER A 99 0.82 1.40 2.44
CA SER A 99 0.07 2.40 1.68
C SER A 99 -0.14 1.94 0.24
N LEU A 100 0.89 1.36 -0.39
CA LEU A 100 0.80 0.82 -1.75
C LEU A 100 -0.25 -0.31 -1.82
N LEU A 101 -0.12 -1.32 -0.96
CA LEU A 101 -1.06 -2.45 -0.91
C LEU A 101 -2.47 -2.01 -0.52
N GLY A 102 -2.58 -1.08 0.44
CA GLY A 102 -3.86 -0.54 0.90
C GLY A 102 -4.59 0.22 -0.20
N LEU A 103 -3.90 1.13 -0.91
CA LEU A 103 -4.49 1.89 -2.03
C LEU A 103 -4.82 0.98 -3.22
N PHE A 104 -4.00 -0.04 -3.47
CA PHE A 104 -4.29 -1.01 -4.51
C PHE A 104 -5.55 -1.82 -4.18
N ALA A 105 -5.63 -2.38 -2.97
CA ALA A 105 -6.79 -3.14 -2.51
C ALA A 105 -8.06 -2.29 -2.45
N PHE A 106 -7.96 -1.03 -2.00
CA PHE A 106 -9.06 -0.09 -2.02
C PHE A 106 -9.53 0.19 -3.45
N SER A 107 -8.60 0.42 -4.38
CA SER A 107 -8.94 0.61 -5.79
C SER A 107 -9.65 -0.60 -6.38
N VAL A 108 -9.18 -1.83 -6.11
CA VAL A 108 -9.87 -3.07 -6.54
C VAL A 108 -11.31 -3.08 -6.03
N LEU A 109 -11.53 -2.76 -4.75
CA LEU A 109 -12.85 -2.74 -4.13
C LEU A 109 -13.76 -1.71 -4.83
N VAL A 110 -13.27 -0.49 -5.07
CA VAL A 110 -14.06 0.54 -5.78
C VAL A 110 -14.48 0.08 -7.17
N HIS A 111 -13.59 -0.57 -7.94
CA HIS A 111 -13.93 -1.07 -9.28
C HIS A 111 -14.94 -2.22 -9.24
N ILE A 112 -14.83 -3.13 -8.26
CA ILE A 112 -15.83 -4.19 -8.05
C ILE A 112 -17.18 -3.58 -7.69
N THR A 113 -17.22 -2.63 -6.75
CA THR A 113 -18.47 -1.93 -6.39
C THR A 113 -19.06 -1.17 -7.56
N MET A 114 -18.22 -0.52 -8.38
CA MET A 114 -18.66 0.16 -9.59
C MET A 114 -19.33 -0.82 -10.55
N LEU A 115 -18.72 -1.98 -10.83
CA LEU A 115 -19.33 -3.02 -11.65
C LEU A 115 -20.67 -3.50 -11.06
N LEU A 116 -20.73 -3.76 -9.76
CA LEU A 116 -21.97 -4.20 -9.10
C LEU A 116 -23.09 -3.17 -9.21
N VAL A 117 -22.80 -1.88 -9.06
CA VAL A 117 -23.83 -0.82 -9.08
C VAL A 117 -24.40 -0.58 -10.47
N PHE A 118 -23.62 -0.75 -11.54
CA PHE A 118 -24.07 -0.48 -12.89
C PHE A 118 -24.55 -1.72 -13.65
N ILE A 119 -24.10 -2.92 -13.28
CA ILE A 119 -24.45 -4.16 -13.99
C ILE A 119 -25.67 -4.86 -13.37
N LEU A 120 -25.81 -4.86 -12.03
CA LEU A 120 -26.98 -5.41 -11.34
C LEU A 120 -28.07 -4.34 -11.17
#